data_AF-A0A1J5AIF9-F1
#
_entry.id   AF-A0A1J5AIF9-F1
#
_cell.length_a   1.000
_cell.length_b   1.000
_cell.length_c   1.000
_cell.angle_alpha   90.00
_cell.angle_beta   90.00
_cell.angle_gamma   90.00
#
_symmetry.space_group_name_H-M   'P 1'
#
loop_
_entity.id
_entity.type
_entity.pdbx_description
1 polymer ?
#
loop_
_entity_poly.entity_id
_entity_poly.type
_entity_poly.pdbx_seq_one_letter_code
_entity_poly.pdbx_strand_id
1 'polypeptide(L)'
;MTTELRYPNNYVGAIVDGQVRIKHVTPELASILGALGAREQQVAHESVWVLDTTSDQALATLLSQLRDLGVLFADQPSGWPPAAVLEELRDSGYVQGRFQTVTWRGPGQWVVTLK
;
A
#
# COMPACT_ATOMS: atom_id res chain seq x y z
N MET A 1 13.15 9.40 10.27
CA MET A 1 13.29 10.39 9.19
C MET A 1 11.94 10.57 8.57
N THR A 2 11.53 11.80 8.32
CA THR A 2 10.19 12.17 7.83
C THR A 2 10.36 13.00 6.57
N THR A 3 9.67 12.64 5.50
CA THR A 3 9.80 13.29 4.19
C THR A 3 8.45 13.85 3.75
N GLU A 4 8.41 15.15 3.44
CA GLU A 4 7.22 15.80 2.87
C GLU A 4 7.13 15.51 1.36
N LEU A 5 5.94 15.15 0.90
CA LEU A 5 5.62 14.91 -0.51
C LEU A 5 4.42 15.75 -0.94
N ARG A 6 4.46 16.21 -2.20
CA ARG A 6 3.30 16.88 -2.81
C ARG A 6 2.20 15.88 -3.17
N TYR A 7 2.59 14.73 -3.74
CA TYR A 7 1.74 13.58 -4.01
C TYR A 7 2.57 12.30 -3.96
N PRO A 8 2.14 11.26 -3.21
CA PRO A 8 2.81 9.98 -3.23
C PRO A 8 2.48 9.22 -4.52
N ASN A 9 3.50 8.57 -5.06
CA ASN A 9 3.32 7.50 -6.04
C ASN A 9 3.40 6.16 -5.33
N ASN A 10 2.84 5.11 -5.96
CA ASN A 10 3.04 3.72 -5.55
C ASN A 10 2.68 3.49 -4.07
N TYR A 11 1.41 3.65 -3.71
CA TYR A 11 0.98 3.41 -2.33
C TYR A 11 -0.26 2.54 -2.23
N VAL A 12 -0.30 1.67 -1.22
CA VAL A 12 -1.50 0.94 -0.83
C VAL A 12 -2.44 1.92 -0.16
N GLY A 13 -3.57 2.18 -0.80
CA GLY A 13 -4.60 3.10 -0.30
C GLY A 13 -5.67 2.41 0.54
N ALA A 14 -5.92 1.13 0.30
CA ALA A 14 -6.91 0.35 1.04
C ALA A 14 -6.62 -1.16 0.98
N ILE A 15 -7.01 -1.85 2.04
CA ILE A 15 -7.11 -3.31 2.10
C ILE A 15 -8.54 -3.63 2.54
N VAL A 16 -9.33 -4.25 1.68
CA VAL A 16 -10.77 -4.46 1.91
C VAL A 16 -11.25 -5.69 1.15
N ASP A 17 -12.07 -6.53 1.77
CA ASP A 17 -12.66 -7.73 1.17
C ASP A 17 -11.63 -8.65 0.48
N GLY A 18 -10.47 -8.85 1.14
CA GLY A 18 -9.37 -9.64 0.59
C GLY A 18 -8.60 -8.96 -0.54
N GLN A 19 -8.88 -7.70 -0.85
CA GLN A 19 -8.25 -6.96 -1.94
C GLN A 19 -7.25 -5.93 -1.43
N VAL A 20 -6.05 -5.93 -2.01
CA VAL A 20 -5.07 -4.85 -1.84
C VAL A 20 -5.22 -3.88 -3.00
N ARG A 21 -5.49 -2.60 -2.69
CA ARG A 21 -5.72 -1.54 -3.68
C ARG A 21 -4.56 -0.54 -3.67
N ILE A 22 -3.91 -0.41 -4.82
CA ILE A 22 -2.72 0.42 -5.01
C ILE A 22 -3.07 1.59 -5.93
N LYS A 23 -2.67 2.79 -5.50
CA LYS A 23 -2.98 4.07 -6.14
C LYS A 23 -1.73 4.74 -6.67
N HIS A 24 -1.94 5.63 -7.65
CA HIS A 24 -0.89 6.44 -8.28
C HIS A 24 0.31 5.59 -8.72
N VAL A 25 0.00 4.48 -9.39
CA VAL A 25 0.97 3.48 -9.82
C VAL A 25 1.75 4.02 -11.02
N THR A 26 3.07 4.07 -10.86
CA THR A 26 4.02 4.39 -11.95
C THR A 26 4.04 3.28 -13.02
N PRO A 27 4.38 3.58 -14.29
CA PRO A 27 4.45 2.57 -15.36
C PRO A 27 5.38 1.38 -15.03
N GLU A 28 6.47 1.66 -14.32
CA GLU A 28 7.44 0.65 -13.88
C GLU A 28 6.78 -0.33 -12.90
N LEU A 29 6.09 0.20 -11.88
CA LEU A 29 5.38 -0.64 -10.92
C LEU A 29 4.18 -1.34 -11.56
N ALA A 30 3.46 -0.70 -12.49
CA ALA A 30 2.33 -1.29 -13.20
C ALA A 30 2.72 -2.60 -13.91
N SER A 31 3.89 -2.62 -14.55
CA SER A 31 4.41 -3.82 -15.22
C SER A 31 4.65 -4.97 -14.22
N ILE A 32 5.22 -4.64 -13.05
CA ILE A 32 5.48 -5.61 -11.98
C ILE A 32 4.17 -6.11 -11.37
N LEU A 33 3.22 -5.21 -11.10
CA LEU A 33 1.90 -5.56 -10.58
C LEU A 33 1.13 -6.44 -11.55
N GLY A 34 1.18 -6.16 -12.85
CA GLY A 34 0.59 -7.03 -13.87
C GLY A 34 1.16 -8.45 -13.84
N ALA A 35 2.48 -8.59 -13.65
CA ALA A 35 3.12 -9.90 -13.49
C ALA A 35 2.71 -10.62 -12.18
N LEU A 36 2.35 -9.86 -11.13
CA LEU A 36 1.79 -10.38 -9.89
C LEU A 36 0.28 -10.70 -9.98
N GLY A 37 -0.33 -10.52 -11.17
CA GLY A 37 -1.75 -10.79 -11.40
C GLY A 37 -2.68 -9.63 -11.01
N ALA A 38 -2.14 -8.43 -10.83
CA ALA A 38 -2.95 -7.26 -10.55
C ALA A 38 -3.81 -6.87 -11.75
N ARG A 39 -5.02 -6.39 -11.46
CA ARG A 39 -5.95 -5.84 -12.44
C ARG A 39 -6.12 -4.34 -12.23
N GLU A 40 -5.99 -3.59 -13.31
CA GLU A 40 -6.30 -2.17 -13.30
C GLU A 40 -7.82 -1.96 -13.35
N GLN A 41 -8.34 -1.09 -12.49
CA GLN A 41 -9.74 -0.71 -12.43
C GLN A 41 -9.85 0.82 -12.44
N GLN A 42 -10.83 1.35 -13.18
CA GLN A 42 -11.15 2.77 -13.15
C GLN A 42 -12.22 3.01 -12.08
N VAL A 43 -11.88 3.78 -11.05
CA VAL A 43 -12.77 4.13 -9.93
C VAL A 43 -12.83 5.65 -9.81
N ALA A 44 -14.00 6.24 -10.05
CA ALA A 44 -14.23 7.68 -9.93
C ALA A 44 -13.14 8.55 -10.60
N HIS A 45 -12.76 8.20 -11.83
CA HIS A 45 -11.70 8.85 -12.63
C HIS A 45 -10.25 8.66 -12.12
N GLU A 46 -10.03 7.71 -11.20
CA GLU A 46 -8.71 7.30 -10.75
C GLU A 46 -8.43 5.86 -11.18
N SER A 47 -7.21 5.60 -11.65
CA SER A 47 -6.74 4.25 -11.94
C SER A 47 -6.24 3.58 -10.66
N VAL A 48 -6.88 2.46 -10.29
CA VAL A 48 -6.58 1.69 -9.09
C VAL A 48 -6.18 0.28 -9.49
N TRP A 49 -5.01 -0.16 -9.05
CA TRP A 49 -4.53 -1.52 -9.26
C TRP A 49 -4.98 -2.41 -8.11
N VAL A 50 -5.56 -3.56 -8.43
CA VAL A 50 -6.18 -4.45 -7.45
C VAL A 50 -5.54 -5.82 -7.51
N LEU A 51 -5.11 -6.32 -6.36
CA LEU A 51 -4.62 -7.69 -6.15
C LEU A 51 -5.54 -8.39 -5.16
N ASP A 52 -6.03 -9.56 -5.54
CA ASP A 52 -6.88 -10.38 -4.68
C ASP A 52 -6.00 -11.31 -3.82
N THR A 53 -6.37 -11.46 -2.54
CA THR A 53 -5.70 -12.30 -1.54
C THR A 53 -6.73 -13.24 -0.93
N THR A 54 -6.32 -14.47 -0.63
CA THR A 54 -7.25 -15.54 -0.20
C THR A 54 -7.03 -15.99 1.24
N SER A 55 -5.99 -15.49 1.91
CA SER A 55 -5.66 -15.80 3.30
C SER A 55 -4.71 -14.74 3.88
N ASP A 56 -4.60 -14.69 5.20
CA ASP A 56 -3.66 -13.80 5.90
C ASP A 56 -2.21 -14.08 5.50
N GLN A 57 -1.85 -15.35 5.23
CA GLN A 57 -0.53 -15.72 4.75
C GLN A 57 -0.25 -15.15 3.35
N ALA A 58 -1.24 -15.22 2.45
CA ALA A 58 -1.14 -14.66 1.11
C ALA A 58 -1.05 -13.13 1.17
N LEU A 59 -1.85 -12.51 2.04
CA LEU A 59 -1.81 -11.08 2.30
C LEU A 59 -0.44 -10.65 2.84
N ALA A 60 0.09 -11.30 3.87
CA ALA A 60 1.41 -11.00 4.44
C ALA A 60 2.53 -11.14 3.42
N THR A 61 2.48 -12.18 2.59
CA THR A 61 3.44 -12.39 1.50
C THR A 61 3.39 -11.24 0.50
N LEU A 62 2.18 -10.87 0.05
CA LEU A 62 2.00 -9.79 -0.88
C LEU A 62 2.46 -8.44 -0.31
N LEU A 63 2.07 -8.12 0.93
CA LEU A 63 2.46 -6.86 1.57
C LEU A 63 3.98 -6.78 1.80
N SER A 64 4.62 -7.91 2.09
CA SER A 64 6.09 -7.98 2.18
C SER A 64 6.75 -7.71 0.83
N GLN A 65 6.24 -8.29 -0.26
CA GLN A 65 6.75 -8.01 -1.61
C GLN A 65 6.58 -6.55 -1.99
N LEU A 66 5.41 -5.96 -1.73
CA LEU A 66 5.14 -4.55 -1.99
C LEU A 66 6.08 -3.64 -1.19
N ARG A 67 6.32 -3.95 0.09
CA ARG A 67 7.31 -3.25 0.92
C ARG A 67 8.71 -3.32 0.31
N ASP A 68 9.14 -4.49 -0.14
CA ASP A 68 10.48 -4.68 -0.71
C ASP A 68 10.63 -3.95 -2.06
N LEU A 69 9.52 -3.71 -2.77
CA LEU A 69 9.43 -2.85 -3.95
C LEU A 69 9.39 -1.34 -3.63
N GLY A 70 9.40 -0.96 -2.35
CA GLY A 70 9.34 0.44 -1.91
C GLY A 70 7.94 1.06 -1.97
N VAL A 71 6.88 0.23 -2.06
CA VAL A 71 5.49 0.72 -2.01
C VAL A 71 5.19 1.27 -0.61
N LEU A 72 4.54 2.43 -0.58
CA LEU A 72 4.14 3.10 0.66
C LEU A 72 2.81 2.53 1.17
N PHE A 73 2.57 2.59 2.47
CA PHE A 73 1.30 2.14 3.08
C PHE A 73 0.56 3.30 3.71
N ALA A 74 -0.69 3.55 3.28
CA ALA A 74 -1.49 4.60 3.90
C ALA A 74 -1.69 4.33 5.39
N ASP A 75 -1.55 5.35 6.23
CA ASP A 75 -1.58 5.23 7.70
C ASP A 75 -2.70 6.05 8.35
N GLN A 76 -3.13 7.13 7.72
CA GLN A 76 -4.22 8.00 8.15
C GLN A 76 -4.81 8.72 6.92
N PRO A 77 -6.06 9.23 6.97
CA PRO A 77 -6.96 9.31 8.14
C PRO A 77 -8.06 8.23 8.20
N SER A 78 -8.06 7.23 7.30
CA SER A 78 -9.19 6.31 7.17
C SER A 78 -9.10 5.12 8.12
N GLY A 79 -10.12 4.97 8.98
CA GLY A 79 -10.56 3.74 9.65
C GLY A 79 -9.45 2.76 10.05
N TRP A 80 -9.43 1.60 9.38
CA TRP A 80 -8.37 0.60 9.48
C TRP A 80 -7.40 0.75 8.31
N PRO A 81 -6.27 1.47 8.48
CA PRO A 81 -5.39 1.81 7.39
C PRO A 81 -4.48 0.63 7.01
N PRO A 82 -3.99 0.56 5.76
CA PRO A 82 -3.02 -0.45 5.33
C PRO A 82 -1.78 -0.58 6.23
N ALA A 83 -1.30 0.53 6.80
CA ALA A 83 -0.20 0.49 7.77
C ALA A 83 -0.54 -0.29 9.04
N ALA A 84 -1.77 -0.17 9.57
CA ALA A 84 -2.20 -0.93 10.74
C ALA A 84 -2.30 -2.43 10.44
N VAL A 85 -2.71 -2.81 9.23
CA VAL A 85 -2.70 -4.21 8.78
C VAL A 85 -1.28 -4.79 8.78
N LEU A 86 -0.29 -4.03 8.28
CA LEU A 86 1.11 -4.48 8.35
C LEU A 86 1.61 -4.58 9.79
N GLU A 87 1.23 -3.65 10.67
CA GLU A 87 1.60 -3.70 12.09
C GLU A 87 1.06 -4.97 12.74
N GLU A 88 -0.22 -5.29 12.55
CA GLU A 88 -0.85 -6.49 13.10
C GLU A 88 -0.21 -7.79 12.58
N LEU A 89 0.08 -7.85 11.27
CA LEU A 89 0.76 -9.00 10.67
C LEU A 89 2.21 -9.13 11.14
N ARG A 90 2.89 -8.00 11.41
CA ARG A 90 4.24 -7.99 11.99
C ARG A 90 4.23 -8.48 13.44
N ASP A 91 3.28 -8.00 14.24
CA ASP A 91 3.12 -8.39 15.64
C ASP A 91 2.73 -9.88 15.77
N SER A 92 2.01 -10.41 14.78
CA SER A 92 1.66 -11.83 14.66
C SER A 92 2.79 -12.70 14.06
N GLY A 93 3.92 -12.10 13.67
CA GLY A 93 5.10 -12.80 13.14
C GLY A 93 5.04 -13.19 11.66
N TYR A 94 4.01 -12.77 10.92
CA TYR A 94 3.88 -13.03 9.48
C TYR A 94 4.73 -12.11 8.61
N VAL A 95 5.02 -10.91 9.10
CA VAL A 95 5.86 -9.90 8.41
C VAL A 95 7.02 -9.50 9.32
N GLN A 96 8.18 -9.20 8.74
CA GLN A 96 9.36 -8.73 9.50
C GLN A 96 9.91 -7.44 8.92
N GLY A 97 10.59 -6.63 9.75
CA GLY A 97 11.30 -5.44 9.27
C GLY A 97 10.44 -4.18 9.27
N ARG A 98 11.03 -3.12 8.69
CA ARG A 98 10.46 -1.77 8.66
C ARG A 98 9.78 -1.50 7.33
N PHE A 99 8.76 -0.66 7.34
CA PHE A 99 8.04 -0.26 6.13
C PHE A 99 7.76 1.25 6.14
N GLN A 100 7.58 1.81 4.95
CA GLN A 100 7.29 3.23 4.82
C GLN A 100 5.79 3.46 4.79
N THR A 101 5.33 4.41 5.60
CA THR A 101 3.94 4.87 5.61
C THR A 101 3.79 6.16 4.84
N VAL A 102 2.57 6.44 4.40
CA VAL A 102 2.18 7.74 3.88
C VAL A 102 0.91 8.25 4.57
N THR A 103 0.95 9.50 4.99
CA THR A 103 -0.15 10.15 5.72
C THR A 103 -0.52 11.46 5.04
N TRP A 104 -1.80 11.62 4.72
CA TRP A 104 -2.32 12.91 4.26
C TRP A 104 -2.45 13.88 5.44
N ARG A 105 -1.92 15.10 5.29
CA ARG A 105 -2.01 16.18 6.29
C ARG A 105 -2.86 17.37 5.85
N GLY A 106 -3.12 17.48 4.56
CA GLY A 106 -3.85 18.60 3.98
C GLY A 106 -3.69 18.65 2.45
N PRO A 107 -4.37 19.57 1.77
CA PRO A 107 -4.26 19.73 0.32
C PRO A 107 -2.80 19.86 -0.14
N GLY A 108 -2.32 18.90 -0.92
CA GLY A 108 -0.93 18.86 -1.42
C GLY A 108 0.14 18.59 -0.36
N GLN A 109 -0.24 18.16 0.85
CA GLN A 109 0.66 17.87 1.96
C GLN A 109 0.53 16.42 2.38
N TRP A 110 1.57 15.65 2.07
CA TRP A 110 1.70 14.25 2.45
C TRP A 110 3.01 14.02 3.17
N VAL A 111 3.00 13.12 4.15
CA VAL A 111 4.15 12.84 5.00
C VAL A 111 4.49 11.37 4.91
N VAL A 112 5.74 11.07 4.57
CA VAL A 112 6.29 9.72 4.60
C VAL A 112 7.09 9.50 5.87
N THR A 113 6.82 8.40 6.56
CA THR A 113 7.53 7.99 7.79
C THR A 113 7.96 6.54 7.69
N LEU A 114 9.03 6.17 8.38
CA LEU A 114 9.46 4.78 8.51
C LEU A 114 8.92 4.19 9.82
N LYS A 115 8.23 3.06 9.75
CA LYS A 115 7.70 2.29 10.88
C LYS A 115 8.37 0.92 11.00
#